data_AF-A0A5C1Y720-F1
#
_entry.id   AF-A0A5C1Y720-F1
#
_cell.length_a   1.000
_cell.length_b   1.000
_cell.length_c   1.000
_cell.angle_alpha   90.00
_cell.angle_beta   90.00
_cell.angle_gamma   90.00
#
_symmetry.space_group_name_H-M   'P 1'
#
loop_
_entity.id
_entity.type
_entity.pdbx_description
1 polymer ?
#
loop_
_entity_poly.entity_id
_entity_poly.type
_entity_poly.pdbx_seq_one_letter_code
_entity_poly.pdbx_strand_id
1 'polypeptide(L)'
;MPLTGWSRARARIEFGETGAATAAESGSRVTMALIGTPPPELQLRYVGESGDYDVDFSFEEADAIGEVDGKQKYLDPRYRDGRDADQVVYREKLREDELRARCRAFGRWPMAVGLDPDRLRIRMVQLGVRVGLRRPRLS
;
A
#
# COMPACT_ATOMS: atom_id res chain seq x y z
N MET A 1 17.60 23.53 21.14
CA MET A 1 18.36 23.29 19.90
C MET A 1 17.43 22.66 18.88
N PRO A 2 17.43 23.09 17.62
CA PRO A 2 16.25 22.94 16.75
C PRO A 2 16.11 21.51 16.19
N LEU A 3 14.86 21.11 16.01
CA LEU A 3 14.39 19.84 15.46
C LEU A 3 14.84 19.65 13.99
N THR A 4 16.07 19.20 13.77
CA THR A 4 16.57 18.79 12.46
C THR A 4 16.24 17.33 12.18
N GLY A 5 15.06 17.09 11.59
CA GLY A 5 14.73 15.77 11.04
C GLY A 5 13.33 15.65 10.45
N TRP A 6 12.37 16.41 10.97
CA TRP A 6 10.98 16.39 10.50
C TRP A 6 10.73 17.16 9.20
N SER A 7 11.61 18.10 8.85
CA SER A 7 11.41 18.99 7.69
C SER A 7 12.04 18.51 6.38
N ARG A 8 12.75 17.36 6.37
CA ARG A 8 13.35 16.78 5.15
C ARG A 8 12.58 15.61 4.55
N ALA A 9 11.73 14.92 5.32
CA ALA A 9 10.87 13.85 4.80
C ALA A 9 9.70 14.38 3.93
N ARG A 10 9.46 15.70 3.93
CA ARG A 10 8.52 16.38 3.02
C ARG A 10 9.15 16.80 1.67
N ALA A 11 10.35 16.32 1.36
CA ALA A 11 11.01 16.67 0.11
C ALA A 11 10.39 15.93 -1.09
N ARG A 12 9.65 16.70 -1.90
CA ARG A 12 9.33 16.48 -3.33
C ARG A 12 8.65 15.15 -3.69
N ILE A 13 7.35 15.07 -3.43
CA ILE A 13 6.46 14.16 -4.17
C ILE A 13 5.87 14.96 -5.32
N GLU A 14 6.57 14.96 -6.45
CA GLU A 14 6.16 15.63 -7.68
C GLU A 14 5.31 14.66 -8.54
N PHE A 15 4.21 15.19 -9.07
CA PHE A 15 3.10 14.43 -9.63
C PHE A 15 3.39 13.87 -11.03
N GLY A 16 3.38 12.54 -11.13
CA GLY A 16 3.15 11.77 -12.35
C GLY A 16 2.67 10.39 -11.92
N GLU A 17 1.67 9.81 -12.58
CA GLU A 17 0.91 8.66 -12.05
C GLU A 17 1.75 7.39 -11.77
N THR A 18 2.87 7.20 -12.49
CA THR A 18 3.89 6.19 -12.17
C THR A 18 4.74 6.54 -10.93
N GLY A 19 4.97 7.83 -10.69
CA GLY A 19 5.68 8.33 -9.52
C GLY A 19 4.79 8.47 -8.28
N ALA A 20 3.49 8.71 -8.44
CA ALA A 20 2.55 8.92 -7.34
C ALA A 20 2.21 7.61 -6.62
N ALA A 21 2.01 6.51 -7.36
CA ALA A 21 1.89 5.16 -6.79
C ALA A 21 3.17 4.78 -6.03
N THR A 22 4.31 4.88 -6.70
CA THR A 22 5.64 4.64 -6.09
C THR A 22 5.91 5.52 -4.87
N ALA A 23 5.50 6.80 -4.88
CA ALA A 23 5.65 7.72 -3.75
C ALA A 23 4.69 7.38 -2.60
N ALA A 24 3.47 6.95 -2.91
CA ALA A 24 2.50 6.50 -1.91
C ALA A 24 2.93 5.17 -1.28
N GLU A 25 3.51 4.25 -2.06
CA GLU A 25 4.13 3.02 -1.58
C GLU A 25 5.34 3.32 -0.68
N SER A 26 6.27 4.14 -1.17
CA SER A 26 7.47 4.56 -0.42
C SER A 26 7.09 5.27 0.88
N GLY A 27 6.11 6.17 0.82
CA GLY A 27 5.57 6.87 1.98
C GLY A 27 4.87 5.94 2.97
N SER A 28 4.13 4.95 2.48
CA SER A 28 3.54 3.90 3.32
C SER A 28 4.61 3.09 4.04
N ARG A 29 5.70 2.74 3.36
CA ARG A 29 6.87 2.05 3.94
C ARG A 29 7.56 2.85 5.05
N VAL A 30 7.77 4.14 4.82
CA VAL A 30 8.33 5.03 5.85
C VAL A 30 7.40 5.07 7.06
N THR A 31 6.10 5.22 6.84
CA THR A 31 5.10 5.24 7.91
C THR A 31 5.04 3.91 8.67
N MET A 32 5.07 2.77 7.97
CA MET A 32 5.17 1.42 8.53
C MET A 32 6.37 1.27 9.47
N ALA A 33 7.56 1.70 9.03
CA ALA A 33 8.75 1.71 9.86
C ALA A 33 8.61 2.61 11.09
N LEU A 34 7.98 3.79 10.95
CA LEU A 34 7.73 4.71 12.06
C LEU A 34 6.78 4.15 13.11
N ILE A 35 5.75 3.42 12.69
CA ILE A 35 4.81 2.77 13.62
C ILE A 35 5.32 1.44 14.14
N GLY A 36 6.41 0.91 13.58
CA GLY A 36 7.09 -0.30 14.05
C GLY A 36 6.42 -1.59 13.59
N THR A 37 5.99 -1.67 12.33
CA THR A 37 5.65 -2.96 11.72
C THR A 37 6.91 -3.78 11.41
N PRO A 38 6.81 -5.11 11.25
CA PRO A 38 7.83 -5.85 10.51
C PRO A 38 7.98 -5.28 9.09
N PRO A 39 9.18 -5.36 8.49
CA PRO A 39 9.37 -4.96 7.11
C PRO A 39 8.58 -5.91 6.18
N PRO A 40 7.72 -5.39 5.29
CA PRO A 40 7.07 -6.22 4.29
C PRO A 40 8.05 -6.64 3.20
N GLU A 41 7.78 -7.79 2.58
CA GLU A 41 8.31 -8.12 1.27
C GLU A 41 7.58 -7.28 0.21
N LEU A 42 8.32 -6.73 -0.75
CA LEU A 42 7.79 -5.78 -1.74
C LEU A 42 7.66 -6.43 -3.10
N GLN A 43 6.59 -6.08 -3.82
CA GLN A 43 6.37 -6.51 -5.20
C GLN A 43 6.46 -8.03 -5.33
N LEU A 44 5.91 -8.75 -4.35
CA LEU A 44 5.90 -10.21 -4.34
C LEU A 44 4.97 -10.70 -5.46
N ARG A 45 5.51 -11.53 -6.35
CA ARG A 45 4.78 -12.04 -7.50
C ARG A 45 3.88 -13.21 -7.14
N TYR A 46 2.63 -13.11 -7.56
CA TYR A 46 1.61 -14.15 -7.50
C TYR A 46 1.21 -14.54 -8.92
N VAL A 47 1.26 -15.84 -9.21
CA VAL A 47 0.81 -16.43 -10.48
C VAL A 47 -0.61 -16.93 -10.31
N GLY A 48 -1.51 -16.42 -11.14
CA GLY A 48 -2.95 -16.63 -11.07
C GLY A 48 -3.57 -17.10 -12.38
N GLU A 49 -4.81 -17.59 -12.31
CA GLU A 49 -5.55 -18.06 -13.51
C GLU A 49 -5.96 -16.89 -14.39
N SER A 50 -6.31 -15.76 -13.77
CA SER A 50 -6.69 -14.52 -14.46
C SER A 50 -5.50 -13.60 -14.79
N GLY A 51 -4.28 -14.01 -14.41
CA GLY A 51 -3.03 -13.34 -14.73
C GLY A 51 -1.98 -13.40 -13.61
N ASP A 52 -0.84 -12.78 -13.87
CA ASP A 52 0.23 -12.61 -12.88
C ASP A 52 0.16 -11.22 -12.26
N TYR A 53 0.41 -11.15 -10.96
CA TYR A 53 0.26 -9.95 -10.16
C TYR A 53 1.43 -9.77 -9.21
N ASP A 54 1.97 -8.55 -9.16
CA ASP A 54 2.84 -8.15 -8.06
C ASP A 54 1.98 -7.42 -7.02
N VAL A 55 2.22 -7.71 -5.74
CA VAL A 55 1.55 -7.02 -4.62
C VAL A 55 2.50 -6.07 -3.93
N ASP A 56 2.01 -4.90 -3.52
CA ASP A 56 2.88 -3.83 -2.98
C ASP A 56 3.59 -4.26 -1.69
N PHE A 57 2.85 -4.91 -0.79
CA PHE A 57 3.33 -5.35 0.52
C PHE A 57 2.82 -6.75 0.86
N SER A 58 3.73 -7.66 1.16
CA SER A 58 3.44 -8.97 1.75
C SER A 58 4.03 -9.06 3.15
N PHE A 59 3.24 -9.51 4.12
CA PHE A 59 3.62 -9.70 5.52
C PHE A 59 3.54 -11.19 5.88
N GLU A 60 4.65 -11.90 5.69
CA GLU A 60 4.74 -13.36 5.87
C GLU A 60 4.22 -13.82 7.25
N GLU A 61 4.68 -13.19 8.34
CA GLU A 61 4.25 -13.58 9.70
C GLU A 61 2.73 -13.40 9.95
N ALA A 62 2.11 -12.44 9.28
CA ALA A 62 0.69 -12.14 9.44
C ALA A 62 -0.18 -12.90 8.42
N ASP A 63 0.45 -13.57 7.45
CA ASP A 63 -0.18 -14.10 6.24
C ASP A 63 -1.13 -13.06 5.61
N ALA A 64 -0.58 -11.88 5.35
CA ALA A 64 -1.37 -10.72 4.94
C ALA A 64 -0.77 -9.96 3.75
N ILE A 65 -1.64 -9.49 2.88
CA ILE A 65 -1.32 -8.68 1.70
C ILE A 65 -1.89 -7.27 1.89
N GLY A 66 -1.06 -6.27 1.60
CA GLY A 66 -1.40 -4.85 1.63
C GLY A 66 -1.12 -4.16 0.30
N GLU A 67 -2.05 -3.31 -0.13
CA GLU A 67 -1.92 -2.56 -1.39
C GLU A 67 -2.28 -1.08 -1.22
N VAL A 68 -1.54 -0.22 -1.91
CA VAL A 68 -1.79 1.22 -1.98
C VAL A 68 -2.57 1.52 -3.25
N ASP A 69 -3.83 1.91 -3.08
CA ASP A 69 -4.70 2.18 -4.20
C ASP A 69 -4.70 3.66 -4.60
N GLY A 70 -4.22 3.94 -5.81
CA GLY A 70 -4.34 5.23 -6.46
C GLY A 70 -5.68 5.33 -7.21
N LYS A 71 -6.63 6.12 -6.68
CA LYS A 71 -7.98 6.31 -7.27
C LYS A 71 -8.01 6.69 -8.76
N GLN A 72 -6.92 7.23 -9.31
CA GLN A 72 -6.85 7.73 -10.69
C GLN A 72 -6.92 6.62 -11.75
N LYS A 73 -6.40 5.41 -11.48
CA LYS A 73 -6.34 4.33 -12.48
C LYS A 73 -7.71 3.84 -12.97
N TYR A 74 -8.78 4.11 -12.23
CA TYR A 74 -10.15 3.70 -12.58
C TYR A 74 -10.93 4.74 -13.40
N LEU A 75 -10.57 6.01 -13.25
CA LEU A 75 -11.37 7.12 -13.76
C LEU A 75 -10.93 7.59 -15.14
N ASP A 76 -9.69 7.28 -15.53
CA ASP A 76 -9.11 7.81 -16.75
C ASP A 76 -9.06 6.75 -17.87
N PRO A 77 -9.77 6.98 -18.99
CA PRO A 77 -9.78 6.09 -20.15
C PRO A 77 -8.38 5.74 -20.70
N ARG A 78 -7.38 6.60 -20.51
CA ARG A 78 -6.00 6.38 -20.96
C ARG A 78 -5.35 5.14 -20.32
N TYR A 79 -5.85 4.72 -19.15
CA TYR A 79 -5.32 3.58 -18.40
C TYR A 79 -6.11 2.30 -18.59
N ARG A 80 -7.18 2.34 -19.39
CA ARG A 80 -7.98 1.16 -19.71
C ARG A 80 -7.37 0.32 -20.83
N ASP A 81 -6.37 0.86 -21.54
CA ASP A 81 -5.68 0.13 -22.62
C ASP A 81 -6.68 -0.41 -23.66
N GLY A 82 -7.59 0.45 -24.09
CA GLY A 82 -8.68 0.11 -25.01
C GLY A 82 -9.84 -0.70 -24.42
N ARG A 83 -9.82 -1.03 -23.12
CA ARG A 83 -10.90 -1.77 -22.44
C ARG A 83 -12.05 -0.87 -21.99
N ASP A 84 -13.22 -1.47 -21.90
CA ASP A 84 -14.37 -0.85 -21.27
C ASP A 84 -14.22 -0.84 -19.73
N ALA A 85 -14.91 0.10 -19.07
CA ALA A 85 -14.77 0.31 -17.63
C ALA A 85 -15.23 -0.92 -16.81
N ASP A 86 -16.27 -1.62 -17.28
CA ASP A 86 -16.79 -2.85 -16.68
C ASP A 86 -15.78 -4.00 -16.74
N GLN A 87 -15.06 -4.14 -17.86
CA GLN A 87 -14.00 -5.12 -18.01
C GLN A 87 -12.84 -4.87 -17.04
N VAL A 88 -12.45 -3.61 -16.83
CA VAL A 88 -11.40 -3.25 -15.86
C VAL A 88 -11.82 -3.61 -14.44
N VAL A 89 -13.04 -3.27 -14.05
CA VAL A 89 -13.59 -3.61 -12.73
C VAL A 89 -13.69 -5.12 -12.55
N TYR A 90 -14.16 -5.86 -13.56
CA TYR A 90 -14.28 -7.31 -13.48
C TYR A 90 -12.93 -8.00 -13.33
N ARG A 91 -11.89 -7.55 -14.06
CA ARG A 91 -10.53 -8.09 -13.91
C ARG A 91 -9.93 -7.78 -12.54
N GLU A 92 -10.17 -6.58 -12.02
CA GLU A 92 -9.69 -6.22 -10.68
C GLU A 92 -10.37 -7.05 -9.58
N LYS A 93 -11.66 -7.36 -9.76
CA LYS A 93 -12.41 -8.27 -8.89
C LYS A 93 -11.81 -9.68 -8.93
N LEU A 94 -11.53 -10.24 -10.11
CA LEU A 94 -10.92 -11.57 -10.24
C LEU A 94 -9.53 -11.62 -9.59
N ARG A 95 -8.70 -10.60 -9.84
CA ARG A 95 -7.39 -10.45 -9.18
C ARG A 95 -7.53 -10.45 -7.67
N GLU A 96 -8.45 -9.67 -7.13
CA GLU A 96 -8.65 -9.59 -5.68
C GLU A 96 -9.14 -10.92 -5.09
N ASP A 97 -10.10 -11.59 -5.72
CA ASP A 97 -10.60 -12.90 -5.27
C ASP A 97 -9.44 -13.91 -5.20
N GLU A 98 -8.59 -13.92 -6.21
CA GLU A 98 -7.42 -14.78 -6.30
C GLU A 98 -6.35 -14.48 -5.23
N LEU A 99 -6.10 -13.21 -4.93
CA LEU A 99 -5.16 -12.82 -3.87
C LEU A 99 -5.73 -13.11 -2.48
N ARG A 100 -7.03 -12.87 -2.28
CA ARG A 100 -7.75 -13.21 -1.03
C ARG A 100 -7.76 -14.70 -0.75
N ALA A 101 -7.76 -15.54 -1.77
CA ALA A 101 -7.66 -16.99 -1.61
C ALA A 101 -6.25 -17.46 -1.16
N ARG A 102 -5.23 -16.61 -1.30
CA ARG A 102 -3.82 -16.94 -1.03
C ARG A 102 -3.26 -16.31 0.26
N CYS A 103 -4.07 -15.58 1.02
CA CYS A 103 -3.67 -14.99 2.28
C CYS A 103 -4.83 -14.97 3.27
N ARG A 104 -4.51 -14.95 4.56
CA ARG A 104 -5.50 -14.82 5.63
C ARG A 104 -6.15 -13.43 5.67
N ALA A 105 -5.43 -12.38 5.29
CA ALA A 105 -5.95 -11.01 5.29
C ALA A 105 -5.46 -10.20 4.08
N PHE A 106 -6.39 -9.51 3.43
CA PHE A 106 -6.09 -8.61 2.32
C PHE A 106 -6.69 -7.22 2.59
N GLY A 107 -5.91 -6.16 2.36
CA GLY A 107 -6.36 -4.79 2.59
C GLY A 107 -5.75 -3.79 1.62
N ARG A 108 -6.58 -2.82 1.21
CA ARG A 108 -6.18 -1.68 0.40
C ARG A 108 -6.35 -0.38 1.15
N TRP A 109 -5.49 0.60 0.86
CA TRP A 109 -5.66 1.94 1.39
C TRP A 109 -5.20 3.03 0.42
N PRO A 110 -5.83 4.21 0.43
CA PRO A 110 -5.36 5.34 -0.37
C PRO A 110 -4.08 5.93 0.21
N MET A 111 -3.34 6.67 -0.61
CA MET A 111 -2.13 7.42 -0.20
C MET A 111 -2.33 8.23 1.10
N ALA A 112 -3.47 8.89 1.27
CA ALA A 112 -3.77 9.68 2.47
C ALA A 112 -3.82 8.84 3.77
N VAL A 113 -4.06 7.54 3.69
CA VAL A 113 -3.95 6.61 4.82
C VAL A 113 -2.50 6.14 4.97
N GLY A 114 -1.84 5.83 3.85
CA GLY A 114 -0.43 5.38 3.85
C GLY A 114 0.55 6.41 4.44
N LEU A 115 0.24 7.71 4.31
CA LEU A 115 1.04 8.80 4.86
C LEU A 115 0.66 9.23 6.28
N ASP A 116 -0.37 8.62 6.86
CA ASP A 116 -0.89 8.95 8.19
C ASP A 116 -0.57 7.81 9.18
N PRO A 117 0.31 8.03 10.17
CA PRO A 117 0.71 6.99 11.11
C PRO A 117 -0.44 6.36 11.90
N ASP A 118 -1.42 7.14 12.32
CA ASP A 118 -2.52 6.63 13.15
C ASP A 118 -3.50 5.83 12.30
N ARG A 119 -3.80 6.30 11.09
CA ARG A 119 -4.68 5.58 10.17
C ARG A 119 -4.02 4.32 9.62
N LEU A 120 -2.72 4.37 9.28
CA LEU A 120 -2.01 3.19 8.81
C LEU A 120 -1.87 2.15 9.93
N ARG A 121 -1.65 2.56 11.18
CA ARG A 121 -1.66 1.66 12.35
C ARG A 121 -2.95 0.87 12.44
N ILE A 122 -4.11 1.51 12.29
CA ILE A 122 -5.40 0.82 12.29
C ILE A 122 -5.47 -0.23 11.18
N ARG A 123 -4.98 0.10 9.98
CA ARG A 123 -4.94 -0.86 8.85
C ARG A 123 -4.03 -2.04 9.11
N MET A 124 -2.83 -1.81 9.63
CA MET A 124 -1.89 -2.89 9.97
C MET A 124 -2.51 -3.83 11.00
N VAL A 125 -3.14 -3.30 12.05
CA VAL A 125 -3.84 -4.11 13.06
C VAL A 125 -5.00 -4.91 12.45
N GLN A 126 -5.79 -4.32 11.54
CA GLN A 126 -6.87 -5.03 10.83
C GLN A 126 -6.34 -6.19 9.98
N LEU A 127 -5.13 -6.05 9.42
CA LEU A 127 -4.43 -7.11 8.69
C LEU A 127 -3.78 -8.16 9.59
N GLY A 128 -3.82 -7.98 10.92
CA GLY A 128 -3.10 -8.83 11.86
C GLY A 128 -1.60 -8.56 11.92
N VAL A 129 -1.11 -7.51 11.25
CA VAL A 129 0.28 -7.08 11.30
C VAL A 129 0.53 -6.40 12.65
N ARG A 130 1.54 -6.91 13.37
CA ARG A 130 1.95 -6.35 14.66
C ARG A 130 2.50 -4.94 14.46
N VAL A 131 2.12 -4.02 15.33
CA VAL A 131 2.59 -2.64 15.30
C VAL A 131 3.26 -2.31 16.64
N GLY A 132 4.48 -1.81 16.58
CA GLY A 132 5.26 -1.39 17.74
C GLY A 132 4.53 -0.35 18.60
N LEU A 133 4.53 -0.58 19.91
CA LEU A 133 4.08 0.39 20.93
C LEU A 133 5.20 1.38 21.26
N ARG A 134 5.58 2.27 20.34
CA ARG A 134 6.39 3.44 20.71
C ARG A 134 5.84 4.70 20.07
N ARG A 135 5.19 5.55 20.88
CA ARG A 135 5.19 6.99 20.61
C ARG A 135 6.63 7.47 20.84
N PRO A 136 7.25 8.22 19.92
CA PRO A 136 8.54 8.83 20.21
C PRO A 136 8.40 9.70 21.47
N ARG A 137 9.22 9.43 22.48
CA ARG A 137 9.38 10.34 23.62
C ARG A 137 10.15 11.54 23.11
N LEU A 138 9.48 12.68 23.02
CA LEU A 138 10.15 13.97 22.88
C LEU A 138 10.84 14.24 24.22
N SER A 139 12.16 14.05 24.27
CA SER A 139 13.04 14.55 25.33
C SER A 139 13.73 15.82 24.86
#